data_AF-A0A212R4J4-F1
#
_entry.id   AF-A0A212R4J4-F1
#
_cell.length_a   1.000
_cell.length_b   1.000
_cell.length_c   1.000
_cell.angle_alpha   90.00
_cell.angle_beta   90.00
_cell.angle_gamma   90.00
#
_symmetry.space_group_name_H-M   'P 1'
#
loop_
_entity.id
_entity.type
_entity.pdbx_description
1 polymer ?
#
loop_
_entity_poly.entity_id
_entity_poly.type
_entity_poly.pdbx_seq_one_letter_code
_entity_poly.pdbx_strand_id
1 'polypeptide(L)' 'MRVIHDQAPGSLDELSRITGRTIPSLSRTLKTMATYDLVRMEPGHGRRVVPKVLHDRVTLELPLLDRRETKGGHA' A
#
# COMPACT_ATOMS: atom_id res chain seq x y z
N MET A 1 7.18 3.52 2.19
CA MET A 1 7.57 2.11 2.42
C MET A 1 8.86 1.96 3.19
N ARG A 2 9.88 2.77 2.89
CA ARG A 2 11.20 2.69 3.52
C ARG A 2 11.16 2.55 5.05
N VAL A 3 10.33 3.30 5.76
CA VAL A 3 10.19 3.16 7.23
C VAL A 3 9.71 1.77 7.67
N ILE A 4 8.71 1.19 7.00
CA ILE A 4 8.17 -0.14 7.36
C ILE A 4 9.21 -1.23 7.04
N HIS A 5 9.93 -1.08 5.92
CA HIS A 5 10.98 -2.00 5.52
C HIS A 5 12.22 -1.90 6.44
N ASP A 6 12.74 -0.70 6.62
CA ASP A 6 14.01 -0.45 7.31
C ASP A 6 13.88 -0.62 8.83
N GLN A 7 12.73 -0.26 9.41
CA GLN A 7 12.55 -0.25 10.87
C GLN A 7 11.61 -1.34 11.39
N ALA A 8 10.91 -2.05 10.48
CA ALA A 8 10.05 -3.18 10.81
C ALA A 8 9.17 -2.99 12.08
N PRO A 9 8.37 -1.91 12.17
CA PRO A 9 7.65 -1.56 13.39
C PRO A 9 6.72 -2.69 13.83
N GLY A 10 6.70 -2.98 15.13
CA GLY A 10 5.93 -4.06 15.75
C GLY A 10 4.46 -3.70 16.03
N SER A 11 4.02 -2.48 15.73
CA SER A 11 2.60 -2.10 15.75
C SER A 11 2.29 -0.83 14.95
N LEU A 12 1.00 -0.57 14.71
CA LEU A 12 0.52 0.71 14.19
C LEU A 12 0.82 1.89 15.12
N ASP A 13 0.82 1.70 16.43
CA ASP A 13 1.19 2.75 17.40
C ASP A 13 2.67 3.12 17.26
N GLU A 14 3.53 2.12 17.09
CA GLU A 14 4.96 2.35 16.87
C GLU A 14 5.22 3.04 15.54
N LEU A 15 4.59 2.58 14.46
CA LEU A 15 4.66 3.25 13.16
C LEU A 15 4.14 4.70 13.24
N SER A 16 3.09 4.95 14.01
CA SER A 16 2.55 6.28 14.28
C SER A 16 3.57 7.19 14.96
N ARG A 17 4.26 6.69 16.00
CA ARG A 17 5.35 7.43 16.67
C ARG A 17 6.51 7.72 15.73
N ILE A 18 6.96 6.74 14.95
CA ILE A 18 8.10 6.89 14.03
C ILE A 18 7.78 7.90 12.91
N THR A 19 6.56 7.86 12.36
CA THR A 19 6.19 8.68 11.20
C THR A 19 5.54 10.02 11.56
N GLY A 20 5.19 10.25 12.83
CA GLY A 20 4.44 11.44 13.27
C GLY A 20 2.99 11.51 12.75
N ARG A 21 2.49 10.43 12.14
CA ARG A 21 1.14 10.36 11.55
C ARG A 21 0.16 9.72 12.52
N THR A 22 -1.10 10.15 12.47
CA THR A 22 -2.15 9.54 13.31
C THR A 22 -2.46 8.11 12.88
N ILE A 23 -2.77 7.24 13.83
CA ILE A 23 -3.13 5.83 13.57
C ILE A 23 -4.27 5.68 12.55
N PRO A 24 -5.38 6.45 12.61
CA PRO A 24 -6.44 6.34 11.61
C PRO A 24 -5.96 6.68 10.19
N SER A 25 -5.07 7.66 10.03
CA SER A 25 -4.52 8.03 8.72
C SER A 25 -3.60 6.94 8.14
N LEU A 26 -2.81 6.32 9.00
CA LEU A 26 -1.94 5.20 8.64
C LEU A 26 -2.76 3.98 8.25
N SER A 27 -3.78 3.63 9.05
CA SER A 27 -4.66 2.49 8.78
C SER A 27 -5.34 2.60 7.42
N ARG A 28 -5.90 3.76 7.07
CA ARG A 28 -6.50 3.99 5.73
C ARG A 28 -5.46 3.80 4.62
N THR A 29 -4.29 4.40 4.77
CA THR A 29 -3.21 4.29 3.77
C THR A 29 -2.77 2.84 3.59
N LEU A 30 -2.53 2.12 4.69
CA LEU A 30 -2.08 0.72 4.67
C LEU A 30 -3.15 -0.20 4.09
N LYS A 31 -4.43 0.07 4.36
CA LYS A 31 -5.53 -0.68 3.74
C LYS A 31 -5.55 -0.50 2.23
N THR A 32 -5.40 0.72 1.73
CA THR A 32 -5.25 0.99 0.29
C THR A 32 -4.00 0.32 -0.29
N MET A 33 -2.88 0.32 0.42
CA MET A 33 -1.66 -0.35 -0.05
C MET A 33 -1.83 -1.87 -0.08
N ALA A 34 -2.58 -2.44 0.87
CA ALA A 34 -2.90 -3.86 0.88
C ALA A 34 -3.82 -4.26 -0.27
N THR A 35 -4.75 -3.41 -0.71
CA THR A 35 -5.57 -3.70 -1.90
C THR A 35 -4.77 -3.75 -3.20
N TYR A 36 -3.55 -3.20 -3.20
CA TYR A 36 -2.62 -3.25 -4.32
C TYR A 36 -1.50 -4.28 -4.10
N ASP A 37 -1.63 -5.17 -3.10
CA ASP A 37 -0.63 -6.17 -2.71
C ASP A 37 0.78 -5.58 -2.44
N LEU A 38 0.86 -4.29 -2.10
CA LEU A 38 2.14 -3.63 -1.77
C LEU A 38 2.58 -3.95 -0.33
N VAL A 39 1.62 -4.20 0.54
CA VAL A 39 1.82 -4.56 1.95
C VAL A 39 0.84 -5.62 2.37
N ARG A 40 1.22 -6.41 3.38
CA ARG A 40 0.28 -7.25 4.13
C ARG A 40 0.19 -6.80 5.57
N MET A 41 -0.97 -7.03 6.17
CA MET A 41 -1.21 -6.81 7.59
C MET A 41 -1.18 -8.18 8.29
N GLU A 42 -0.26 -8.34 9.23
CA GLU A 42 -0.08 -9.59 9.96
C GLU A 42 -0.44 -9.42 11.44
N PRO A 43 -0.90 -10.49 12.11
CA PRO A 43 -0.97 -10.53 13.56
C PRO A 43 0.43 -10.28 14.16
N GLY A 44 0.52 -9.30 15.05
CA GLY A 44 1.71 -9.05 15.87
C GLY A 44 1.59 -9.68 17.25
N HIS A 45 2.50 -9.30 18.15
CA HIS A 45 2.40 -9.71 19.55
C HIS A 45 1.09 -9.20 20.19
N GLY A 46 0.31 -10.14 20.75
CA GLY A 46 -0.99 -9.85 21.34
C GLY A 46 -2.06 -9.52 20.28
N ARG A 47 -2.85 -8.47 20.51
CA ARG A 47 -3.92 -8.01 19.59
C ARG A 47 -3.43 -6.96 18.57
N ARG A 48 -2.12 -6.82 18.41
CA ARG A 48 -1.52 -5.79 17.54
C ARG A 48 -1.52 -6.25 16.09
N VAL A 49 -1.57 -5.29 15.18
CA VAL A 49 -1.43 -5.53 13.74
C VAL A 49 -0.15 -4.88 13.25
N VAL A 50 0.60 -5.64 12.45
CA VAL A 50 1.93 -5.27 11.95
C VAL A 50 1.89 -5.19 10.43
N PRO A 51 2.28 -4.06 9.83
CA PRO A 51 2.44 -3.97 8.39
C PRO A 51 3.78 -4.60 7.97
N LYS A 52 3.77 -5.41 6.91
CA LYS A 52 4.97 -5.90 6.21
C LYS A 52 4.91 -5.49 4.75
N VAL A 53 6.04 -5.03 4.21
CA VAL A 53 6.20 -4.75 2.79
C VAL A 53 6.37 -6.07 2.04
N LEU A 54 5.60 -6.25 0.96
CA LEU A 54 5.64 -7.47 0.14
C LEU A 54 6.65 -7.37 -1.01
N HIS A 55 6.83 -6.16 -1.54
CA HIS A 55 7.67 -5.90 -2.71
C HIS A 55 8.61 -4.73 -2.43
N ASP A 56 9.89 -4.93 -2.74
CA ASP A 56 10.93 -3.90 -2.67
C ASP A 56 10.82 -2.88 -3.81
N ARG A 57 10.34 -3.33 -4.98
CA ARG A 57 10.13 -2.55 -6.19
C ARG A 57 8.81 -2.92 -6.84
N VAL A 58 8.08 -1.89 -7.29
CA VAL A 58 6.85 -2.05 -8.08
C VAL A 58 6.90 -1.22 -9.34
N THR A 59 6.42 -1.79 -10.45
CA THR A 59 6.30 -1.11 -11.75
C THR A 59 4.81 -0.98 -12.06
N LEU A 60 4.35 0.25 -12.29
CA LEU A 60 2.97 0.51 -12.71
C LEU A 60 2.94 0.68 -14.23
N GLU A 61 2.29 -0.26 -14.93
CA GLU A 61 1.97 -0.12 -16.34
C GLU A 61 0.51 0.34 -16.47
N LEU A 62 0.33 1.66 -16.60
CA LEU A 62 -0.98 2.27 -16.77
C LEU A 62 -1.07 2.91 -18.16
N PRO A 63 -2.01 2.51 -19.03
CA PRO A 63 -2.29 3.24 -20.24
C PRO A 63 -2.86 4.62 -19.86
N LEU A 64 -2.16 5.70 -20.25
CA LEU A 64 -2.61 7.07 -19.96
C LEU A 64 -3.77 7.52 -20.85
N LEU A 65 -4.00 6.82 -21.95
CA LEU A 65 -5.07 7.07 -22.90
C LEU A 65 -5.77 5.76 -23.22
N ASP A 66 -7.08 5.76 -23.05
CA ASP A 66 -7.93 4.70 -23.58
C ASP A 66 -7.97 4.90 -25.10
N ARG A 67 -7.46 3.93 -25.87
CA ARG A 67 -7.56 3.98 -27.32
C ARG A 67 -9.03 3.76 -27.65
N ARG A 68 -9.78 4.85 -27.80
CA ARG A 68 -11.06 4.79 -28.52
C ARG A 68 -10.73 4.28 -29.92
N GLU A 69 -10.99 2.99 -30.16
CA GLU A 69 -11.16 2.52 -31.52
C GLU A 69 -12.31 3.35 -32.11
N THR A 70 -11.95 4.32 -32.96
CA THR A 70 -12.89 4.83 -33.93
C THR A 70 -13.27 3.62 -34.77
N LYS A 71 -14.47 3.06 -34.53
CA LYS A 71 -15.11 2.21 -35.53
C LYS A 71 -15.40 3.09 -36.75
N GLY A 72 -14.37 3.25 -37.58
CA GLY A 72 -14.47 3.71 -38.94
C GLY A 72 -15.36 2.72 -39.69
N GLY A 73 -16.31 3.28 -40.43
CA GLY A 73 -17.46 2.58 -40.96
C GLY A 73 -17.16 1.38 -41.84
N HIS A 74 -18.17 0.52 -41.93
CA HIS A 74 -18.38 -0.33 -43.08
C HIS A 74 -19.72 0.01 -43.70
N ALA A 75 -19.61 0.46 -44.96
CA ALA A 75 -20.49 0.35 -46.13
C ALA A 75 -22.01 0.35 -45.91
#